data_AF-C0B996-F1
#
_entry.id   AF-C0B996-F1
#
_cell.length_a   1.000
_cell.length_b   1.000
_cell.length_c   1.000
_cell.angle_alpha   90.00
_cell.angle_beta   90.00
_cell.angle_gamma   90.00
#
_symmetry.space_group_name_H-M   'P 1'
#
loop_
_entity.id
_entity.type
_entity.pdbx_description
1 polymer ?
#
loop_
_entity_poly.entity_id
_entity_poly.type
_entity_poly.pdbx_seq_one_letter_code
_entity_poly.pdbx_strand_id
1 'polypeptide(L)'
;MERIQGLKEYVQTEHYLEGIGIGKEEQKEIQITYQPLAQGEYNINYWFVHPLTGKKLVLRVNTGSQMHLENQIEYEYHALELLADSGRTPVPVFCRWK
;
A
#
# COMPACT_ATOMS: atom_id res chain seq x y z
N MET A 1 -10.95 -5.52 -2.71
CA MET A 1 -9.97 -6.62 -2.84
C MET A 1 -10.23 -7.51 -4.05
N GLU A 2 -11.49 -7.80 -4.42
CA GLU A 2 -11.80 -8.71 -5.55
C GLU A 2 -11.67 -8.07 -6.95
N ARG A 3 -11.52 -6.74 -7.01
CA ARG A 3 -11.49 -5.98 -8.26
C ARG A 3 -10.15 -6.06 -9.01
N ILE A 4 -9.10 -6.51 -8.34
CA ILE A 4 -7.76 -6.65 -8.91
C ILE A 4 -7.35 -8.11 -8.69
N GLN A 5 -7.12 -8.82 -9.79
CA GLN A 5 -6.71 -10.22 -9.76
C GLN A 5 -5.39 -10.36 -8.99
N GLY A 6 -5.32 -11.30 -8.04
CA GLY A 6 -4.11 -11.57 -7.26
C GLY A 6 -3.87 -10.62 -6.08
N LEU A 7 -4.64 -9.53 -5.94
CA LEU A 7 -4.39 -8.55 -4.88
C LEU A 7 -4.67 -9.13 -3.48
N LYS A 8 -5.70 -9.97 -3.35
CA LYS A 8 -6.08 -10.59 -2.07
C LYS A 8 -4.99 -11.53 -1.57
N GLU A 9 -4.37 -12.27 -2.48
CA GLU A 9 -3.26 -13.17 -2.23
C GLU A 9 -1.98 -12.38 -1.94
N TYR A 10 -1.72 -11.32 -2.72
CA TYR A 10 -0.54 -10.48 -2.56
C TYR A 10 -0.43 -9.85 -1.16
N VAL A 11 -1.52 -9.31 -0.62
CA VAL A 11 -1.51 -8.68 0.73
C VAL A 11 -1.35 -9.69 1.88
N GLN A 12 -1.31 -10.99 1.57
CA GLN A 12 -1.02 -12.06 2.53
C GLN A 12 0.43 -12.56 2.41
N THR A 13 1.19 -12.06 1.44
CA THR A 13 2.59 -12.49 1.25
C THR A 13 3.47 -11.95 2.37
N GLU A 14 4.48 -12.74 2.74
CA GLU A 14 5.52 -12.35 3.70
C GLU A 14 6.17 -11.03 3.30
N HIS A 15 6.51 -10.86 2.02
CA HIS A 15 7.12 -9.64 1.50
C HIS A 15 6.27 -8.37 1.75
N TYR A 16 4.95 -8.46 1.53
CA TYR A 16 4.04 -7.35 1.81
C TYR A 16 3.93 -7.08 3.32
N LEU A 17 3.75 -8.12 4.12
CA LEU A 17 3.58 -8.02 5.57
C LEU A 17 4.83 -7.45 6.24
N GLU A 18 6.02 -7.95 5.88
CA GLU A 18 7.29 -7.39 6.33
C GLU A 18 7.45 -5.93 5.86
N GLY A 19 7.06 -5.64 4.61
CA GLY A 19 7.11 -4.30 4.05
C GLY A 19 6.32 -3.26 4.86
N ILE A 20 5.16 -3.65 5.40
CA ILE A 20 4.38 -2.78 6.29
C ILE A 20 4.80 -2.84 7.77
N GLY A 21 5.85 -3.59 8.10
CA GLY A 21 6.42 -3.67 9.45
C GLY A 21 5.88 -4.81 10.32
N ILE A 22 5.39 -5.89 9.72
CA ILE A 22 4.91 -7.09 10.42
C ILE A 22 5.96 -8.20 10.30
N GLY A 23 6.62 -8.51 11.42
CA GLY A 23 7.64 -9.55 11.50
C GLY A 23 7.07 -10.96 11.31
N LYS A 24 7.94 -11.92 10.96
CA LYS A 24 7.56 -13.30 10.61
C LYS A 24 6.87 -14.05 11.75
N GLU A 25 7.20 -13.73 13.00
CA GLU A 25 6.60 -14.39 14.17
C GLU A 25 5.14 -13.96 14.33
N GLU A 26 4.85 -12.68 14.11
CA GLU A 26 3.52 -12.08 14.24
C GLU A 26 2.58 -12.46 13.07
N GLN A 27 3.14 -12.79 11.89
CA GLN A 27 2.34 -13.12 10.69
C GLN A 27 1.37 -14.28 10.88
N LYS A 28 1.66 -15.23 11.79
CA LYS A 28 0.82 -16.43 12.00
C LYS A 28 -0.57 -16.11 12.57
N GLU A 29 -0.71 -14.98 13.25
CA GLU A 29 -1.93 -14.62 13.99
C GLU A 29 -2.61 -13.36 13.44
N ILE A 30 -2.04 -12.77 12.38
CA ILE A 30 -2.52 -11.50 11.84
C ILE A 30 -3.53 -11.72 10.72
N GLN A 31 -4.67 -11.06 10.87
CA GLN A 31 -5.64 -10.86 9.81
C GLN A 31 -5.88 -9.36 9.60
N ILE A 32 -5.65 -8.88 8.38
CA ILE A 32 -5.88 -7.48 8.01
C ILE A 32 -7.15 -7.39 7.17
N THR A 33 -8.10 -6.55 7.61
CA THR A 33 -9.30 -6.25 6.83
C THR A 33 -9.12 -4.93 6.09
N TYR A 34 -9.17 -5.00 4.76
CA TYR A 34 -9.07 -3.86 3.86
C TYR A 34 -10.46 -3.39 3.45
N GLN A 35 -10.72 -2.11 3.59
CA GLN A 35 -11.97 -1.47 3.19
C GLN A 35 -11.73 -0.55 2.00
N PRO A 36 -12.66 -0.46 1.02
CA PRO A 36 -12.57 0.52 -0.04
C PRO A 36 -12.48 1.94 0.54
N LEU A 37 -11.58 2.76 0.02
CA LEU A 37 -11.48 4.17 0.38
C LEU A 37 -11.99 5.06 -0.74
N ALA A 38 -11.32 4.99 -1.90
CA ALA A 38 -11.62 5.82 -3.06
C ALA A 38 -10.99 5.22 -4.31
N GLN A 39 -11.45 5.65 -5.49
CA GLN A 39 -10.88 5.26 -6.77
C GLN A 39 -10.78 6.47 -7.68
N GLY A 40 -9.64 6.60 -8.36
CA GLY A 40 -9.48 7.47 -9.52
C GLY A 40 -9.50 6.68 -10.84
N GLU A 41 -9.18 7.36 -11.94
CA GLU A 41 -9.14 6.73 -13.27
C GLU A 41 -8.10 5.59 -13.35
N TYR A 42 -6.94 5.76 -12.72
CA TYR A 42 -5.82 4.82 -12.78
C TYR A 42 -5.33 4.33 -11.41
N ASN A 43 -6.09 4.57 -10.33
CA ASN A 43 -5.73 4.08 -8.99
C ASN A 43 -6.95 3.63 -8.19
N ILE A 44 -6.77 2.61 -7.36
CA ILE A 44 -7.73 2.15 -6.36
C ILE A 44 -7.07 2.21 -5.00
N ASN A 45 -7.74 2.86 -4.04
CA ASN A 45 -7.26 3.01 -2.68
C ASN A 45 -8.14 2.19 -1.73
N TYR A 46 -7.47 1.47 -0.83
CA TYR A 46 -8.08 0.79 0.31
C TYR A 46 -7.49 1.37 1.58
N TRP A 47 -8.27 1.40 2.66
CA TRP A 47 -7.76 1.74 3.98
C TRP A 47 -7.89 0.55 4.92
N PHE A 48 -7.00 0.50 5.91
CA PHE A 48 -7.00 -0.52 6.95
C PHE A 48 -6.36 0.03 8.23
N VAL A 49 -6.53 -0.70 9.33
CA VAL A 49 -5.84 -0.42 10.59
C VAL A 49 -4.70 -1.41 10.72
N HIS A 50 -3.48 -0.91 10.94
CA HIS A 50 -2.32 -1.76 11.16
C HIS A 50 -2.49 -2.55 12.45
N PRO A 51 -2.44 -3.89 12.42
CA PRO A 51 -2.84 -4.75 13.54
C PRO A 51 -1.95 -4.57 14.78
N LEU A 52 -0.64 -4.34 14.59
CA LEU A 52 0.29 -4.17 15.71
C LEU A 52 0.36 -2.74 16.27
N THR A 53 0.14 -1.71 15.45
CA THR A 53 0.40 -0.31 15.83
C THR A 53 -0.88 0.52 16.00
N GLY A 54 -2.03 0.01 15.55
CA GLY A 54 -3.30 0.73 15.55
C GLY A 54 -3.36 1.91 14.57
N LYS A 55 -2.28 2.16 13.79
CA LYS A 55 -2.24 3.26 12.82
C LYS A 55 -3.17 2.98 11.64
N LYS A 56 -3.88 4.00 11.17
CA LYS A 56 -4.64 3.92 9.91
C LYS A 56 -3.67 4.08 8.74
N LEU A 57 -3.69 3.11 7.83
CA LEU A 57 -2.86 3.08 6.64
C LEU A 57 -3.73 3.02 5.38
N VAL A 58 -3.15 3.42 4.25
CA VAL A 58 -3.77 3.36 2.94
C VAL A 58 -2.93 2.46 2.03
N LEU A 59 -3.56 1.48 1.41
CA LEU A 59 -3.02 0.68 0.32
C LEU A 59 -3.52 1.29 -1.00
N ARG A 60 -2.59 1.85 -1.77
CA ARG A 60 -2.84 2.37 -3.12
C ARG A 60 -2.35 1.38 -4.15
N VAL A 61 -3.20 1.05 -5.11
CA VAL A 61 -2.87 0.17 -6.24
C VAL A 61 -3.10 0.92 -7.53
N ASN A 62 -2.06 1.09 -8.33
CA ASN A 62 -2.17 1.69 -9.66
C ASN A 62 -2.65 0.62 -10.65
N THR A 63 -3.69 0.93 -11.43
CA THR A 63 -4.29 0.04 -12.44
C THR A 63 -3.88 0.41 -13.86
N GLY A 64 -3.09 1.46 -14.01
CA GLY A 64 -2.54 1.97 -15.26
C GLY A 64 -1.57 3.11 -14.98
N SER A 65 -1.15 3.82 -16.02
CA SER A 65 -0.33 5.02 -15.89
C SER A 65 -0.97 6.18 -16.63
N GLN A 66 -1.14 7.30 -15.92
CA GLN A 66 -1.54 8.57 -16.54
C GLN A 66 -0.35 9.27 -17.21
N MET A 67 0.85 9.08 -16.64
CA MET A 67 2.07 9.76 -17.08
C MET A 67 2.84 8.99 -18.18
N HIS A 68 2.31 7.87 -18.67
CA HIS A 68 3.01 6.93 -19.55
C HIS A 68 4.35 6.43 -18.98
N LEU A 69 4.46 6.35 -17.65
CA LEU A 69 5.62 5.82 -16.95
C LEU A 69 5.35 4.38 -16.51
N GLU A 70 6.29 3.49 -16.80
CA GLU A 70 6.16 2.08 -16.40
C GLU A 70 6.22 1.90 -14.88
N ASN A 71 7.00 2.73 -14.18
CA ASN A 71 7.23 2.70 -12.74
C ASN A 71 6.58 3.87 -11.98
N GLN A 72 5.43 4.34 -12.46
CA GLN A 72 4.73 5.49 -11.86
C GLN A 72 4.53 5.35 -10.34
N ILE A 73 4.30 4.14 -9.82
CA ILE A 73 4.11 3.93 -8.37
C ILE A 73 5.39 4.21 -7.56
N GLU A 74 6.57 3.86 -8.09
CA GLU A 74 7.85 4.17 -7.42
C GLU A 74 8.15 5.66 -7.48
N TYR A 75 7.87 6.29 -8.62
CA TYR A 75 8.01 7.73 -8.76
C TYR A 75 7.13 8.49 -7.74
N GLU A 76 5.84 8.11 -7.64
CA GLU A 76 4.92 8.67 -6.64
C GLU A 76 5.40 8.42 -5.21
N TYR A 77 5.94 7.22 -4.93
CA TYR A 77 6.50 6.87 -3.63
C TYR A 77 7.72 7.72 -3.27
N HIS A 78 8.69 7.87 -4.18
CA HIS A 78 9.87 8.71 -3.96
C HIS A 78 9.51 10.19 -3.77
N ALA A 79 8.49 10.69 -4.49
CA ALA A 79 7.99 12.03 -4.26
C ALA A 79 7.44 12.20 -2.84
N LEU A 80 6.75 11.19 -2.30
CA LEU A 80 6.30 11.19 -0.91
C LEU A 80 7.46 11.11 0.08
N GLU A 81 8.52 10.35 -0.22
CA GLU A 81 9.71 10.28 0.65
C GLU A 81 10.37 11.64 0.78
N LEU A 82 10.57 12.34 -0.34
CA LEU A 82 11.14 13.69 -0.37
C LEU A 82 10.28 14.71 0.39
N LEU A 83 8.96 14.48 0.48
CA LEU A 83 8.02 15.37 1.14
C LEU A 83 7.67 14.94 2.58
N ALA A 84 8.14 13.78 3.04
CA ALA A 84 7.72 13.21 4.33
C ALA A 84 7.98 14.16 5.51
N ASP A 85 9.15 14.80 5.52
CA ASP A 85 9.55 15.74 6.58
C ASP A 85 8.80 17.09 6.53
N SER A 86 8.06 17.36 5.45
CA SER A 86 7.25 18.58 5.35
C SER A 86 6.04 18.57 6.29
N GLY A 87 5.58 17.39 6.73
CA GLY A 87 4.34 17.21 7.48
C GLY A 87 3.08 17.57 6.71
N ARG A 88 3.17 17.79 5.38
CA ARG A 88 2.04 18.16 4.51
C ARG A 88 1.51 17.01 3.67
N THR A 89 2.24 15.90 3.61
CA THR A 89 1.88 14.70 2.85
C THR A 89 1.76 13.48 3.76
N PRO A 90 1.02 12.45 3.34
CA PRO A 90 1.10 11.14 3.98
C PRO A 90 2.55 10.63 3.99
N VAL A 91 2.92 9.94 5.07
CA VAL A 91 4.23 9.29 5.17
C VAL A 91 4.20 7.99 4.37
N PRO A 92 5.08 7.81 3.38
CA PRO A 92 5.18 6.55 2.66
C PRO A 92 5.75 5.45 3.58
N VAL A 93 5.22 4.24 3.47
CA VAL A 93 5.62 3.11 4.34
C VAL A 93 6.33 2.02 3.54
N PHE A 94 5.75 1.65 2.40
CA PHE A 94 6.22 0.54 1.57
C PHE A 94 5.77 0.77 0.13
N CYS A 95 6.63 0.42 -0.83
CA CYS A 95 6.30 0.38 -2.25
C CYS A 95 6.82 -0.91 -2.87
N ARG A 96 6.01 -1.48 -3.76
CA ARG A 96 6.40 -2.56 -4.64
C ARG A 96 5.99 -2.22 -6.06
N TRP A 97 6.98 -2.16 -6.95
CA TRP A 97 6.80 -2.25 -8.39
C TRP A 97 7.35 -3.58 -8.87
N LYS A 98 6.73 -4.11 -9.93
CA LYS A 98 6.91 -5.45 -10.53
C LYS A 98 7.86 -6.39 -9.78
#